data_AF-A0A5S9M8Y9-F1
#
_entry.id   AF-A0A5S9M8Y9-F1
#
_cell.length_a   1.000
_cell.length_b   1.000
_cell.length_c   1.000
_cell.angle_alpha   90.00
_cell.angle_beta   90.00
_cell.angle_gamma   90.00
#
_symmetry.space_group_name_H-M   'P 1'
#
loop_
_entity.id
_entity.type
_entity.pdbx_description
1 polymer ?
#
loop_
_entity_poly.entity_id
_entity_poly.type
_entity_poly.pdbx_seq_one_letter_code
_entity_poly.pdbx_strand_id
1 'polypeptide(L)' 'MPTVHMNNTAAAIAFPEFSADMIRLGIGLYGLYPSQYIESLDAVKLEPALSLKARIAFVKEMVTKPRTVSYGATYVAKT' A
#
# COMPACT_ATOMS: atom_id res chain seq x y z
N MET A 1 -16.14 34.13 -6.63
CA MET A 1 -14.87 33.99 -5.86
C MET A 1 -14.18 32.71 -6.30
N PRO A 2 -12.84 32.61 -6.23
CA PRO A 2 -12.13 31.36 -6.55
C PRO A 2 -12.38 30.30 -5.48
N THR A 3 -12.32 29.02 -5.87
CA THR A 3 -12.43 27.85 -4.98
C THR A 3 -11.19 27.74 -4.09
N VAL A 4 -11.39 27.54 -2.78
CA VAL A 4 -10.32 27.35 -1.79
C VAL A 4 -10.30 25.92 -1.29
N HIS A 5 -9.12 25.30 -1.27
CA HIS A 5 -8.93 23.93 -0.80
C HIS A 5 -7.68 23.80 0.07
N MET A 6 -7.71 22.94 1.10
CA MET A 6 -6.53 22.65 1.92
C MET A 6 -6.38 21.16 2.26
N ASN A 7 -7.49 20.45 2.47
CA ASN A 7 -7.48 19.06 2.91
C ASN A 7 -6.97 18.09 1.83
N ASN A 8 -6.02 17.24 2.21
CA ASN A 8 -5.68 16.01 1.49
C ASN A 8 -6.50 14.83 2.06
N THR A 9 -6.24 13.59 1.64
CA THR A 9 -6.92 12.40 2.20
C THR A 9 -6.90 12.34 3.74
N ALA A 10 -5.76 12.62 4.37
CA ALA A 10 -5.63 12.52 5.83
C ALA A 10 -6.50 13.57 6.54
N ALA A 11 -6.37 14.83 6.12
CA ALA A 11 -7.14 15.93 6.70
C ALA A 11 -8.65 15.81 6.42
N ALA A 12 -9.04 15.30 5.25
CA ALA A 12 -10.44 15.07 4.92
C ALA A 12 -11.10 13.99 5.82
N ILE A 13 -10.31 13.00 6.29
CA ILE A 13 -10.79 11.95 7.20
C ILE A 13 -10.81 12.45 8.64
N ALA A 14 -9.72 13.07 9.10
CA ALA A 14 -9.56 13.45 10.52
C ALA A 14 -10.31 14.73 10.89
N PHE A 15 -10.45 15.67 9.95
CA PHE A 15 -11.04 17.00 10.19
C PHE A 15 -11.94 17.41 9.01
N PRO A 16 -13.04 16.68 8.76
CA PRO A 16 -13.94 16.96 7.65
C PRO A 16 -14.51 18.40 7.66
N GLU A 17 -14.64 19.01 8.85
CA GLU A 17 -15.10 20.38 9.06
C GLU A 17 -14.18 21.46 8.45
N PHE A 18 -12.91 21.14 8.16
CA PHE A 18 -11.94 22.10 7.58
C PHE A 18 -11.80 22.00 6.05
N SER A 19 -12.77 21.36 5.38
CA SER A 19 -12.68 21.09 3.93
C SER A 19 -12.80 22.33 3.04
N ALA A 20 -13.19 23.49 3.57
CA ALA A 20 -13.47 24.72 2.80
C ALA A 20 -14.43 24.41 1.63
N ASP A 21 -14.10 24.80 0.39
CA ASP A 21 -14.96 24.57 -0.78
C ASP A 21 -14.70 23.19 -1.43
N MET A 22 -13.51 22.60 -1.23
CA MET A 22 -13.06 21.39 -1.91
C MET A 22 -11.95 20.66 -1.13
N ILE A 23 -11.96 19.33 -1.21
CA ILE A 23 -10.87 18.44 -0.76
C ILE A 23 -10.06 17.90 -1.95
N ARG A 24 -8.77 17.63 -1.72
CA ARG A 24 -7.87 17.00 -2.69
C ARG A 24 -7.55 15.57 -2.28
N LEU A 25 -8.47 14.65 -2.57
CA LEU A 25 -8.27 13.23 -2.31
C LEU A 25 -7.14 12.67 -3.19
N GLY A 26 -6.20 11.99 -2.56
CA GLY A 26 -5.07 11.33 -3.23
C GLY A 26 -5.08 9.84 -2.94
N ILE A 27 -4.25 9.40 -1.99
CA ILE A 27 -4.02 7.97 -1.67
C ILE A 27 -5.31 7.21 -1.29
N GLY A 28 -6.30 7.89 -0.72
CA GLY A 28 -7.59 7.28 -0.34
C GLY A 28 -8.44 6.87 -1.53
N LEU A 29 -8.26 7.51 -2.70
CA LEU A 29 -8.92 7.07 -3.95
C LEU A 29 -8.48 5.66 -4.38
N TYR A 30 -7.27 5.25 -3.98
CA TYR A 30 -6.74 3.91 -4.24
C TYR A 30 -7.03 2.92 -3.11
N GLY A 31 -7.86 3.32 -2.14
CA GLY A 31 -8.27 2.46 -1.05
C GLY A 31 -7.23 2.27 0.05
N LEU A 32 -6.32 3.23 0.20
CA LEU A 32 -5.22 3.16 1.17
C LEU A 32 -5.29 4.31 2.17
N TYR A 33 -5.15 3.98 3.46
CA TYR A 33 -5.03 4.99 4.50
C TYR A 33 -3.67 5.70 4.42
N PRO A 34 -3.62 7.03 4.66
CA PRO A 34 -2.35 7.77 4.69
C PRO A 34 -1.39 7.34 5.81
N SER A 35 -1.91 6.78 6.90
CA SER A 35 -1.14 6.23 8.03
C SER A 35 -2.02 5.33 8.91
N GLN A 36 -1.40 4.51 9.76
CA GLN A 36 -2.09 3.68 10.75
C GLN A 36 -2.92 4.51 11.74
N TYR A 37 -2.46 5.72 12.09
CA TYR A 37 -3.22 6.62 12.94
C TYR A 37 -4.56 7.01 12.29
N ILE A 38 -4.55 7.38 11.00
CA ILE A 38 -5.77 7.76 10.29
C ILE A 38 -6.72 6.56 10.12
N GLU A 39 -6.18 5.36 9.90
CA GLU A 39 -6.95 4.11 9.88
C GLU A 39 -7.65 3.85 11.23
N SER A 40 -6.95 4.09 12.35
CA SER A 40 -7.50 3.85 13.69
C SER A 40 -8.68 4.75 14.08
N LEU A 41 -8.93 5.82 13.32
CA LEU A 41 -10.09 6.70 13.55
C LEU A 41 -11.42 6.04 13.12
N ASP A 42 -11.38 4.97 12.30
CA ASP A 42 -12.54 4.21 11.82
C ASP A 42 -13.66 5.07 11.22
N ALA A 43 -13.31 6.23 10.65
CA ALA A 43 -14.27 7.21 10.15
C ALA A 43 -14.80 6.89 8.74
N VAL A 44 -14.02 6.15 7.93
CA VAL A 44 -14.37 5.73 6.58
C VAL A 44 -13.80 4.35 6.31
N LYS A 45 -14.46 3.57 5.46
CA LYS A 45 -13.94 2.28 4.99
C LYS A 45 -13.27 2.46 3.63
N LEU A 46 -11.98 2.13 3.53
CA LEU A 46 -11.22 2.14 2.27
C LEU A 46 -10.98 0.71 1.76
N GLU A 47 -11.08 0.52 0.44
CA GLU A 47 -10.92 -0.79 -0.21
C GLU A 47 -9.77 -0.76 -1.23
N PRO A 48 -8.63 -1.43 -0.97
CA PRO A 48 -7.45 -1.37 -1.82
C PRO A 48 -7.75 -1.71 -3.28
N ALA A 49 -7.45 -0.79 -4.19
CA ALA A 49 -7.76 -0.91 -5.61
C ALA A 49 -6.71 -1.72 -6.40
N LEU A 50 -5.52 -1.94 -5.83
CA LEU A 50 -4.39 -2.55 -6.53
C LEU A 50 -4.11 -3.97 -6.05
N SER A 51 -3.87 -4.88 -6.99
CA SER A 51 -3.42 -6.25 -6.73
C SER A 51 -2.25 -6.59 -7.65
N LEU A 52 -1.19 -7.19 -7.10
CA LEU A 52 -0.06 -7.73 -7.87
C LEU A 52 -0.18 -9.26 -7.96
N LYS A 53 -0.11 -9.81 -9.17
CA LYS A 53 -0.26 -11.25 -9.42
C LYS A 53 0.92 -11.77 -10.26
N ALA A 54 1.37 -12.98 -9.96
CA ALA A 54 2.39 -13.70 -10.72
C ALA A 54 2.01 -15.18 -10.83
N ARG A 55 2.70 -15.91 -11.73
CA ARG A 55 2.54 -17.37 -11.88
C ARG A 55 3.90 -18.04 -11.73
N ILE A 56 3.90 -19.26 -11.19
CA ILE A 56 5.11 -20.09 -11.10
C ILE A 56 5.50 -20.47 -12.54
N ALA A 57 6.68 -20.04 -12.97
CA ALA A 57 7.22 -20.40 -14.28
C ALA A 57 8.04 -21.70 -14.24
N PHE A 58 8.64 -22.03 -13.09
CA PHE A 58 9.56 -23.14 -12.97
C PHE A 58 9.64 -23.66 -11.53
N VAL A 59 9.70 -24.98 -11.38
CA VAL A 59 9.87 -25.68 -10.10
C VAL A 59 11.05 -26.64 -10.25
N LYS A 60 11.98 -26.62 -9.30
CA LYS A 60 13.08 -27.58 -9.21
C LYS A 60 13.34 -28.01 -7.79
N GLU A 61 13.76 -29.25 -7.62
CA GLU A 61 14.33 -29.75 -6.38
C GLU A 61 15.84 -29.54 -6.38
N MET A 62 16.38 -28.98 -5.29
CA MET A 62 17.80 -28.67 -5.15
C MET A 62 18.54 -29.87 -4.54
N VAL A 63 18.99 -30.80 -5.39
CA VAL A 63 19.64 -32.03 -4.93
C VAL A 63 21.13 -31.85 -4.58
N THR A 64 21.85 -30.99 -5.32
CA THR A 64 23.31 -30.84 -5.19
C THR A 64 23.71 -29.75 -4.18
N LYS A 65 24.73 -30.02 -3.36
CA LYS A 65 25.31 -29.02 -2.44
C LYS A 65 26.44 -28.22 -3.11
N PRO A 66 26.57 -26.91 -2.83
CA PRO A 66 25.69 -26.10 -1.97
C PRO A 66 24.38 -25.75 -2.70
N ARG A 67 23.26 -25.80 -1.97
CA ARG A 67 21.90 -25.54 -2.51
C ARG A 67 21.61 -24.03 -2.55
N THR A 68 22.37 -23.28 -3.34
CA THR A 68 22.27 -21.82 -3.42
C THR A 68 21.26 -21.34 -4.46
N VAL A 69 20.69 -20.15 -4.26
CA VAL A 69 19.76 -19.49 -5.21
C VAL A 69 20.00 -17.98 -5.24
N SER A 70 19.60 -17.35 -6.34
CA SER A 70 19.79 -15.92 -6.64
C SER A 70 21.25 -15.54 -6.90
N TYR A 71 21.44 -14.32 -7.41
CA TYR A 71 22.76 -13.74 -7.64
C TYR A 71 23.51 -13.54 -6.30
N GLY A 72 24.83 -13.75 -6.31
CA GLY A 72 25.67 -13.60 -5.12
C GLY A 72 25.53 -14.73 -4.09
N ALA A 73 24.68 -15.75 -4.33
CA ALA A 73 24.58 -16.96 -3.52
C ALA A 73 24.41 -16.71 -1.99
N THR A 74 23.70 -15.64 -1.61
CA THR A 74 23.50 -15.24 -0.21
C THR A 74 22.49 -16.11 0.54
N TYR A 75 21.66 -16.86 -0.20
CA TYR A 75 20.73 -17.84 0.36
C TYR A 75 21.21 -19.27 0.07
N VAL A 76 21.19 -20.13 1.10
CA VAL A 76 21.44 -21.57 1.02
C VAL A 76 20.23 -22.31 1.60
N ALA A 77 19.57 -23.14 0.79
CA ALA A 77 18.44 -23.94 1.27
C ALA A 77 18.90 -24.98 2.30
N LYS A 78 18.17 -25.08 3.42
CA LYS A 78 18.38 -26.13 4.44
C LYS A 78 17.72 -27.44 4.00
N THR A 79 18.08 -28.53 4.67
CA THR A 79 17.54 -29.87 4.40
C THR A 79 16.04 -29.92 4.66
#